data_AF-X0WYV7-F1
#
_entry.id   AF-X0WYV7-F1
#
_cell.length_a   1.000
_cell.length_b   1.000
_cell.length_c   1.000
_cell.angle_alpha   90.00
_cell.angle_beta   90.00
_cell.angle_gamma   90.00
#
_symmetry.space_group_name_H-M   'P 1'
#
loop_
_entity.id
_entity.type
_entity.pdbx_description
1 polymer ?
#
loop_
_entity_poly.entity_id
_entity_poly.type
_entity_poly.pdbx_seq_one_letter_code
_entity_poly.pdbx_strand_id
1 'polypeptide(L)'
;EGDFFSWYVYDETWNYELFESIRECTQKLSSYDNNQSIFDKNNAHDLFIDLYQSMIPKEVRHSLGEYYTPNWLAEHVVKHIDKPFGWKGLDPCAGSGTFVLKMIQEIIETNKGKDKRYLLKNILSRIKAIDINPLAVLTCRINYFLAISNLINYEDELNIEIPVYLGDSAFVPTVLIEDGVKMINYSISTKKGNIDFSLPISIISNKEELSKRVTSLENAIIEKNKSIANQILISLIKKEDINDVV
;
A
#
# COMPACT_ATOMS: atom_id res chain seq x y z
N GLU A 1 5.44 6.20 -4.94
CA GLU A 1 6.33 5.02 -4.89
C GLU A 1 6.67 4.63 -6.31
N GLY A 2 7.96 4.55 -6.64
CA GLY A 2 8.38 3.83 -7.83
C GLY A 2 8.27 2.34 -7.54
N ASP A 3 7.09 1.79 -7.77
CA ASP A 3 6.81 0.38 -7.56
C ASP A 3 7.44 -0.43 -8.72
N PHE A 4 7.77 -1.69 -8.46
CA PHE A 4 8.22 -2.67 -9.48
C PHE A 4 7.27 -2.72 -10.70
N PHE A 5 6.03 -2.26 -10.51
CA PHE A 5 4.95 -2.25 -11.49
C PHE A 5 4.49 -0.86 -11.92
N SER A 6 5.20 0.22 -11.61
CA SER A 6 4.83 1.59 -12.05
C SER A 6 5.68 2.13 -13.19
N TRP A 7 6.61 1.34 -13.74
CA TRP A 7 7.54 1.80 -14.78
C TRP A 7 6.84 2.32 -16.04
N TYR A 8 5.69 1.76 -16.39
CA TYR A 8 4.99 2.10 -17.63
C TYR A 8 4.27 3.44 -17.54
N VAL A 9 4.05 4.02 -16.36
CA VAL A 9 3.35 5.31 -16.20
C VAL A 9 4.29 6.51 -16.10
N TYR A 10 5.60 6.32 -16.18
CA TYR A 10 6.55 7.44 -16.18
C TYR A 10 6.55 8.16 -17.52
N ASP A 11 6.58 9.50 -17.50
CA ASP A 11 6.60 10.34 -18.70
C ASP A 11 7.76 9.99 -19.65
N GLU A 12 8.89 9.55 -19.11
CA GLU A 12 10.08 9.14 -19.88
C GLU A 12 9.88 7.81 -20.62
N THR A 13 8.97 6.96 -20.13
CA THR A 13 8.73 5.61 -20.65
C THR A 13 7.43 5.50 -21.44
N TRP A 14 6.40 6.25 -21.06
CA TRP A 14 5.10 6.23 -21.72
C TRP A 14 5.19 6.81 -23.13
N ASN A 15 4.74 6.05 -24.11
CA ASN A 15 4.70 6.46 -25.51
C ASN A 15 3.51 5.80 -26.22
N TYR A 16 3.24 6.26 -27.45
CA TYR A 16 2.10 5.77 -28.23
C TYR A 16 2.18 4.26 -28.54
N GLU A 17 3.38 3.73 -28.78
CA GLU A 17 3.57 2.29 -29.07
C GLU A 17 3.24 1.41 -27.85
N LEU A 18 3.67 1.84 -26.66
CA LEU A 18 3.35 1.17 -25.41
C LEU A 18 1.84 1.24 -25.12
N PHE A 19 1.23 2.40 -25.32
CA PHE A 19 -0.22 2.57 -25.21
C PHE A 19 -0.98 1.60 -26.12
N GLU A 20 -0.60 1.54 -27.40
CA GLU A 20 -1.21 0.63 -28.38
C GLU A 20 -1.05 -0.83 -27.98
N SER A 21 0.15 -1.23 -27.52
CA SER A 21 0.41 -2.59 -27.05
C SER A 21 -0.47 -2.97 -25.85
N ILE A 22 -0.57 -2.10 -24.85
CA ILE A 22 -1.43 -2.30 -23.67
C ILE A 22 -2.90 -2.38 -24.09
N ARG A 23 -3.33 -1.51 -25.01
CA ARG A 23 -4.70 -1.49 -25.55
C ARG A 23 -5.04 -2.81 -26.24
N GLU A 24 -4.16 -3.31 -27.11
CA GLU A 24 -4.36 -4.58 -27.80
C GLU A 24 -4.42 -5.76 -26.84
N CYS A 25 -3.51 -5.83 -25.85
CA CYS A 25 -3.55 -6.85 -24.81
C CYS A 25 -4.87 -6.83 -24.05
N THR A 26 -5.33 -5.63 -23.67
CA THR A 26 -6.59 -5.47 -22.93
C THR A 26 -7.80 -5.87 -23.78
N GLN A 27 -7.83 -5.50 -25.07
CA GLN A 27 -8.90 -5.92 -25.99
C GLN A 27 -8.95 -7.44 -26.17
N LYS A 28 -7.79 -8.08 -26.35
CA LYS A 28 -7.70 -9.55 -26.44
C LYS A 28 -8.18 -10.21 -25.15
N LEU A 29 -7.72 -9.76 -23.98
CA LEU A 29 -8.18 -10.28 -22.69
C LEU A 29 -9.69 -10.09 -22.49
N SER A 30 -10.22 -8.92 -22.85
CA SER A 30 -11.65 -8.63 -22.75
C SER A 30 -12.51 -9.53 -23.63
N SER A 31 -11.98 -10.06 -24.73
CA SER A 31 -12.72 -11.02 -25.57
C SER A 31 -12.97 -12.37 -24.89
N TYR A 32 -12.21 -12.70 -23.84
CA TYR A 32 -12.42 -13.90 -23.04
C TYR A 32 -13.45 -13.68 -21.91
N ASP A 33 -13.82 -12.43 -21.61
CA ASP A 33 -14.83 -12.09 -20.61
C ASP A 33 -16.24 -12.10 -21.22
N ASN A 34 -16.72 -13.29 -21.58
CA ASN A 34 -18.04 -13.46 -22.19
C ASN A 34 -19.22 -13.13 -21.25
N ASN A 35 -18.99 -12.90 -19.95
CA ASN A 35 -20.06 -12.79 -18.95
C ASN A 35 -19.96 -11.61 -17.97
N GLN A 36 -18.98 -10.71 -18.07
CA GLN A 36 -18.74 -9.61 -17.10
C GLN A 36 -18.61 -10.08 -15.63
N SER A 37 -18.46 -11.38 -15.38
CA SER A 37 -18.49 -11.96 -14.03
C SER A 37 -17.09 -12.19 -13.44
N ILE A 38 -16.04 -12.06 -14.26
CA ILE A 38 -14.65 -12.26 -13.82
C ILE A 38 -14.27 -11.20 -12.77
N PHE A 39 -14.80 -9.99 -12.89
CA PHE A 39 -14.54 -8.87 -11.99
C PHE A 39 -15.59 -8.68 -10.90
N ASP A 40 -16.51 -9.62 -10.71
CA ASP A 40 -17.32 -9.65 -9.49
C ASP A 40 -16.40 -9.74 -8.27
N LYS A 41 -16.67 -8.95 -7.23
CA LYS A 41 -15.75 -8.72 -6.09
C LYS A 41 -15.18 -9.99 -5.45
N ASN A 42 -15.95 -11.08 -5.43
CA ASN A 42 -15.50 -12.37 -4.90
C ASN A 42 -14.68 -13.16 -5.93
N ASN A 43 -15.09 -13.14 -7.20
CA ASN A 43 -14.43 -13.89 -8.28
C ASN A 43 -13.05 -13.31 -8.61
N ALA A 44 -12.90 -11.98 -8.57
CA ALA A 44 -11.62 -11.34 -8.86
C ALA A 44 -10.54 -11.69 -7.83
N HIS A 45 -10.90 -11.75 -6.54
CA HIS A 45 -9.97 -12.15 -5.49
C HIS A 45 -9.45 -13.57 -5.71
N ASP A 46 -10.37 -14.51 -5.97
CA ASP A 46 -10.04 -15.91 -6.20
C ASP A 46 -9.21 -16.10 -7.48
N LEU A 47 -9.49 -15.33 -8.55
CA LEU A 47 -8.69 -15.34 -9.78
C LEU A 47 -7.20 -15.03 -9.53
N PHE A 48 -6.89 -13.98 -8.76
CA PHE A 48 -5.49 -13.62 -8.51
C PHE A 48 -4.78 -14.66 -7.63
N ILE A 49 -5.51 -15.28 -6.70
CA ILE A 49 -4.99 -16.40 -5.90
C ILE A 49 -4.65 -17.56 -6.82
N ASP A 50 -5.57 -17.97 -7.69
CA ASP A 50 -5.38 -19.09 -8.61
C ASP A 50 -4.25 -18.82 -9.60
N LEU A 51 -4.18 -17.60 -10.15
CA LEU A 51 -3.12 -17.15 -11.04
C LEU A 51 -1.75 -17.24 -10.35
N TYR A 52 -1.64 -16.74 -9.11
CA TYR A 52 -0.42 -16.83 -8.32
C TYR A 52 -0.01 -18.28 -8.03
N GLN A 53 -0.97 -19.11 -7.62
CA GLN A 53 -0.74 -20.52 -7.32
C GLN A 53 -0.37 -21.35 -8.55
N SER A 54 -0.81 -20.93 -9.75
CA SER A 54 -0.44 -21.56 -11.03
C SER A 54 0.99 -21.21 -11.48
N MET A 55 1.48 -20.01 -11.12
CA MET A 55 2.85 -19.59 -11.46
C MET A 55 3.90 -20.10 -10.47
N ILE A 56 3.57 -20.14 -9.18
CA ILE A 56 4.53 -20.48 -8.12
C ILE A 56 4.24 -21.86 -7.53
N PRO A 57 5.18 -22.83 -7.65
CA PRO A 57 5.03 -24.17 -7.09
C PRO A 57 4.73 -24.16 -5.59
N LYS A 58 3.98 -25.16 -5.14
CA LYS A 58 3.54 -25.25 -3.74
C LYS A 58 4.71 -25.34 -2.77
N GLU A 59 5.78 -26.03 -3.14
CA GLU A 59 6.99 -26.21 -2.33
C GLU A 59 7.69 -24.88 -2.06
N VAL A 60 7.71 -23.99 -3.07
CA VAL A 60 8.27 -22.64 -2.97
C VAL A 60 7.38 -21.79 -2.07
N ARG A 61 6.06 -21.81 -2.26
CA ARG A 61 5.12 -21.07 -1.38
C ARG A 61 5.22 -21.53 0.07
N HIS A 62 5.33 -22.84 0.30
CA HIS A 62 5.52 -23.40 1.65
C HIS A 62 6.83 -22.95 2.29
N SER A 63 7.95 -22.92 1.55
CA SER A 63 9.23 -22.47 2.11
C SER A 63 9.25 -20.97 2.39
N LEU A 64 8.42 -20.20 1.69
CA LEU A 64 8.17 -18.78 1.94
C LEU A 64 7.12 -18.54 3.06
N GLY A 65 6.47 -19.58 3.57
CA GLY A 65 5.42 -19.45 4.59
C GLY A 65 4.08 -18.92 4.06
N GLU A 66 3.85 -18.98 2.75
CA GLU A 66 2.67 -18.42 2.09
C GLU A 66 1.49 -19.41 2.10
N TYR A 67 0.57 -19.21 3.04
CA TYR A 67 -0.67 -19.95 3.15
C TYR A 67 -1.87 -19.02 3.02
N TYR A 68 -2.79 -19.34 2.10
CA TYR A 68 -4.01 -18.55 1.92
C TYR A 68 -5.00 -18.83 3.03
N THR A 69 -5.48 -17.74 3.66
CA THR A 69 -6.53 -17.82 4.68
C THR A 69 -7.88 -18.11 4.02
N PRO A 70 -8.63 -19.15 4.44
CA PRO A 70 -9.96 -19.39 3.91
C PRO A 70 -10.90 -18.21 4.18
N ASN A 71 -11.70 -17.83 3.18
CA ASN A 71 -12.64 -16.70 3.27
C ASN A 71 -13.56 -16.75 4.49
N TRP A 72 -14.08 -17.92 4.84
CA TRP A 72 -14.97 -18.11 6.00
C TRP A 72 -14.27 -17.82 7.33
N LEU A 73 -12.98 -18.13 7.44
CA LEU A 73 -12.21 -17.95 8.67
C LEU A 73 -11.94 -16.46 8.89
N ALA A 74 -11.48 -15.76 7.85
CA ALA A 74 -11.26 -14.32 7.92
C ALA A 74 -12.56 -13.57 8.25
N GLU A 75 -13.67 -13.96 7.62
CA GLU A 75 -14.99 -13.39 7.90
C GLU A 75 -15.43 -13.64 9.35
N HIS A 76 -15.24 -14.86 9.85
CA HIS A 76 -15.59 -15.21 11.22
C HIS A 76 -14.79 -14.36 12.22
N VAL A 77 -13.47 -14.26 12.03
CA VAL A 77 -12.60 -13.45 12.90
C VAL A 77 -13.04 -11.99 12.87
N VAL A 78 -13.17 -11.38 11.68
CA VAL A 78 -13.55 -9.97 11.57
C VAL A 78 -14.92 -9.74 12.21
N LYS A 79 -15.92 -10.60 12.02
CA LYS A 79 -17.24 -10.40 12.64
C LYS A 79 -17.21 -10.46 14.17
N HIS A 80 -16.40 -11.33 14.76
CA HIS A 80 -16.46 -11.62 16.21
C HIS A 80 -15.46 -10.85 17.07
N ILE A 81 -14.52 -10.10 16.49
CA ILE A 81 -13.66 -9.20 17.29
C ILE A 81 -14.44 -7.98 17.78
N ASP A 82 -14.13 -7.55 19.01
CA ASP A 82 -14.63 -6.29 19.55
C ASP A 82 -14.11 -5.10 18.74
N LYS A 83 -15.05 -4.27 18.28
CA LYS A 83 -14.78 -3.13 17.41
C LYS A 83 -15.27 -1.84 18.07
N PRO A 84 -14.39 -1.05 18.70
CA PRO A 84 -14.79 0.26 19.22
C PRO A 84 -15.23 1.20 18.10
N PHE A 85 -15.96 2.26 18.46
CA PHE A 85 -16.33 3.30 17.49
C PHE A 85 -15.08 3.86 16.80
N GLY A 86 -15.09 3.88 15.47
CA GLY A 86 -13.95 4.37 14.68
C GLY A 86 -12.72 3.46 14.68
N TRP A 87 -12.87 2.16 15.00
CA TRP A 87 -11.78 1.17 14.98
C TRP A 87 -10.94 1.23 13.70
N LYS A 88 -9.64 0.94 13.81
CA LYS A 88 -8.72 0.86 12.67
C LYS A 88 -8.20 -0.57 12.54
N GLY A 89 -8.13 -1.06 11.31
CA GLY A 89 -7.63 -2.39 10.99
C GLY A 89 -6.26 -2.30 10.33
N LEU A 90 -5.33 -3.12 10.80
CA LEU A 90 -4.03 -3.33 10.16
C LEU A 90 -3.84 -4.82 9.97
N ASP A 91 -3.61 -5.24 8.73
CA ASP A 91 -3.14 -6.57 8.41
C ASP A 91 -1.61 -6.52 8.13
N PRO A 92 -0.76 -7.00 9.05
CA PRO A 92 0.70 -6.88 8.93
C PRO A 92 1.35 -7.94 8.02
N CYS A 93 0.58 -8.94 7.57
CA CYS A 93 1.02 -10.02 6.69
C CYS A 93 -0.09 -10.32 5.68
N ALA A 94 -0.45 -9.29 4.91
CA ALA A 94 -1.74 -9.23 4.24
C ALA A 94 -1.96 -10.25 3.12
N GLY A 95 -0.88 -10.79 2.55
CA GLY A 95 -0.96 -11.65 1.38
C GLY A 95 -1.77 -10.96 0.27
N SER A 96 -2.72 -11.69 -0.33
CA SER A 96 -3.64 -11.15 -1.35
C SER A 96 -4.76 -10.26 -0.78
N GLY A 97 -4.80 -10.01 0.53
CA GLY A 97 -5.73 -9.08 1.17
C GLY A 97 -7.03 -9.71 1.68
N THR A 98 -7.05 -10.99 2.06
CA THR A 98 -8.29 -11.65 2.53
C THR A 98 -8.91 -10.94 3.74
N PHE A 99 -8.14 -10.66 4.80
CA PHE A 99 -8.66 -9.90 5.95
C PHE A 99 -8.98 -8.46 5.60
N VAL A 100 -8.17 -7.83 4.75
CA VAL A 100 -8.39 -6.47 4.24
C VAL A 100 -9.78 -6.36 3.60
N LEU A 101 -10.13 -7.28 2.70
CA LEU A 101 -11.44 -7.33 2.06
C LEU A 101 -12.57 -7.51 3.08
N LYS A 102 -12.41 -8.41 4.06
CA LYS A 102 -13.42 -8.62 5.11
C LYS A 102 -13.60 -7.40 6.01
N MET A 103 -12.52 -6.69 6.33
CA MET A 103 -12.59 -5.44 7.08
C MET A 103 -13.27 -4.31 6.30
N ILE A 104 -13.03 -4.22 4.98
CA ILE A 104 -13.75 -3.26 4.10
C ILE A 104 -15.25 -3.60 4.06
N GLN A 105 -15.60 -4.87 3.88
CA GLN A 105 -16.98 -5.35 3.88
C GLN A 105 -17.69 -5.00 5.19
N GLU A 106 -17.05 -5.23 6.34
CA GLU A 106 -17.57 -4.87 7.66
C GLU A 106 -17.87 -3.36 7.79
N ILE A 107 -16.96 -2.49 7.30
CA ILE A 107 -17.21 -1.02 7.32
C ILE A 107 -18.43 -0.67 6.47
N ILE A 108 -18.53 -1.23 5.26
CA ILE A 108 -19.67 -0.99 4.35
C ILE A 108 -20.97 -1.47 5.00
N GLU A 109 -20.98 -2.66 5.60
CA GLU A 109 -22.16 -3.26 6.21
C GLU A 109 -22.65 -2.50 7.44
N THR A 110 -21.75 -2.12 8.33
CA THR A 110 -22.06 -1.36 9.56
C THR A 110 -22.43 0.10 9.29
N ASN A 111 -22.16 0.62 8.08
CA ASN A 111 -22.47 1.98 7.67
C ASN A 111 -23.43 2.02 6.46
N LYS A 112 -24.26 0.97 6.28
CA LYS A 112 -25.29 0.95 5.23
C LYS A 112 -26.17 2.20 5.29
N GLY A 113 -26.40 2.82 4.13
CA GLY A 113 -27.18 4.06 4.00
C GLY A 113 -26.38 5.35 4.17
N LYS A 114 -25.09 5.29 4.52
CA LYS A 114 -24.18 6.44 4.40
C LYS A 114 -23.82 6.70 2.94
N ASP A 115 -23.46 7.95 2.63
CA ASP A 115 -23.04 8.32 1.28
C ASP A 115 -21.68 7.68 0.91
N LYS A 116 -21.44 7.57 -0.40
CA LYS A 116 -20.25 6.91 -0.95
C LYS A 116 -18.94 7.58 -0.48
N ARG A 117 -18.92 8.91 -0.41
CA ARG A 117 -17.76 9.69 0.00
C ARG A 117 -17.41 9.45 1.46
N TYR A 118 -18.41 9.38 2.33
CA TYR A 118 -18.23 8.99 3.73
C TYR A 118 -17.65 7.57 3.85
N LEU A 119 -18.19 6.61 3.10
CA LEU A 119 -17.69 5.23 3.12
C LEU A 119 -16.25 5.14 2.64
N LEU A 120 -15.93 5.75 1.50
CA LEU A 120 -14.59 5.73 0.93
C LEU A 120 -13.57 6.35 1.89
N LYS A 121 -13.86 7.53 2.43
CA LYS A 121 -12.99 8.19 3.41
C LYS A 121 -12.76 7.33 4.65
N ASN A 122 -13.81 6.67 5.15
CA ASN A 122 -13.68 5.77 6.30
C ASN A 122 -12.81 4.56 5.97
N ILE A 123 -13.01 3.93 4.81
CA ILE A 123 -12.23 2.77 4.39
C ILE A 123 -10.75 3.13 4.27
N LEU A 124 -10.41 4.14 3.45
CA LEU A 124 -9.03 4.57 3.19
C LEU A 124 -8.28 5.03 4.46
N SER A 125 -8.98 5.62 5.44
CA SER A 125 -8.34 6.12 6.65
C SER A 125 -8.17 5.05 7.76
N ARG A 126 -8.92 3.95 7.68
CA ARG A 126 -9.03 2.96 8.77
C ARG A 126 -8.42 1.62 8.44
N ILE A 127 -8.48 1.17 7.20
CA ILE A 127 -8.00 -0.17 6.81
C ILE A 127 -6.65 -0.02 6.15
N LYS A 128 -5.65 -0.71 6.68
CA LYS A 128 -4.29 -0.70 6.16
C LYS A 128 -3.72 -2.10 6.09
N ALA A 129 -2.74 -2.28 5.23
CA ALA A 129 -2.10 -3.56 5.05
C ALA A 129 -0.60 -3.37 4.81
N ILE A 130 0.19 -4.35 5.26
CA ILE A 130 1.62 -4.45 4.99
C ILE A 130 1.91 -5.88 4.55
N ASP A 131 2.78 -6.03 3.58
CA ASP A 131 3.36 -7.33 3.24
C ASP A 131 4.79 -7.14 2.72
N ILE A 132 5.63 -8.15 2.91
CA ILE A 132 7.02 -8.14 2.44
C ILE A 132 7.14 -8.61 0.98
N ASN A 133 6.15 -9.35 0.47
CA ASN A 133 6.12 -9.83 -0.90
C ASN A 133 5.47 -8.77 -1.83
N PRO A 134 6.21 -8.22 -2.82
CA PRO A 134 5.67 -7.20 -3.72
C PRO A 134 4.49 -7.68 -4.58
N LEU A 135 4.42 -8.97 -4.92
CA LEU A 135 3.28 -9.53 -5.66
C LEU A 135 2.02 -9.57 -4.78
N ALA A 136 2.17 -9.96 -3.51
CA ALA A 136 1.09 -9.94 -2.54
C ALA A 136 0.54 -8.52 -2.34
N VAL A 137 1.44 -7.54 -2.16
CA VAL A 137 1.09 -6.11 -2.08
C VAL A 137 0.30 -5.67 -3.31
N LEU A 138 0.77 -5.97 -4.53
CA LEU A 138 0.08 -5.61 -5.76
C LEU A 138 -1.31 -6.22 -5.84
N THR A 139 -1.43 -7.53 -5.57
CA THR A 139 -2.72 -8.23 -5.56
C THR A 139 -3.66 -7.65 -4.51
N CYS A 140 -3.18 -7.37 -3.31
CA CYS A 140 -3.95 -6.74 -2.25
C CYS A 140 -4.41 -5.33 -2.67
N ARG A 141 -3.57 -4.54 -3.35
CA ARG A 141 -3.94 -3.22 -3.90
C ARG A 141 -5.06 -3.32 -4.92
N ILE A 142 -4.98 -4.28 -5.86
CA ILE A 142 -6.02 -4.51 -6.86
C ILE A 142 -7.33 -4.92 -6.18
N ASN A 143 -7.28 -5.87 -5.26
CA ASN A 143 -8.46 -6.34 -4.52
C ASN A 143 -9.09 -5.23 -3.70
N TYR A 144 -8.28 -4.43 -3.01
CA TYR A 144 -8.73 -3.24 -2.29
C TYR A 144 -9.44 -2.28 -3.24
N PHE A 145 -8.81 -1.94 -4.37
CA PHE A 145 -9.37 -1.04 -5.38
C PHE A 145 -10.72 -1.55 -5.89
N LEU A 146 -10.83 -2.83 -6.27
CA LEU A 146 -12.09 -3.43 -6.70
C LEU A 146 -13.18 -3.39 -5.61
N ALA A 147 -12.78 -3.52 -4.34
CA ALA A 147 -13.73 -3.41 -3.23
C ALA A 147 -14.32 -2.00 -3.09
N ILE A 148 -13.53 -0.96 -3.37
CA ILE A 148 -13.93 0.45 -3.23
C ILE A 148 -14.35 1.13 -4.54
N SER A 149 -14.12 0.53 -5.71
CA SER A 149 -14.29 1.16 -7.03
C SER A 149 -15.66 1.82 -7.21
N ASN A 150 -16.73 1.14 -6.78
CA ASN A 150 -18.11 1.67 -6.86
C ASN A 150 -18.39 2.86 -5.92
N LEU A 151 -17.49 3.14 -4.98
CA LEU A 151 -17.56 4.28 -4.05
C LEU A 151 -16.83 5.51 -4.59
N ILE A 152 -15.91 5.33 -5.53
CA ILE A 152 -15.07 6.40 -6.08
C ILE A 152 -15.92 7.26 -7.02
N ASN A 153 -15.87 8.59 -6.82
CA ASN A 153 -16.33 9.55 -7.81
C ASN A 153 -15.13 10.16 -8.53
N TYR A 154 -14.90 9.74 -9.79
CA TYR A 154 -13.73 10.16 -10.57
C TYR A 154 -13.62 11.69 -10.78
N GLU A 155 -14.74 12.41 -10.71
CA GLU A 155 -14.74 13.88 -10.81
C GLU A 155 -14.24 14.57 -9.53
N ASP A 156 -14.43 13.95 -8.36
CA ASP A 156 -14.13 14.54 -7.05
C ASP A 156 -12.82 14.03 -6.43
N GLU A 157 -12.32 12.87 -6.84
CA GLU A 157 -11.32 12.08 -6.10
C GLU A 157 -10.14 11.66 -7.00
N LEU A 158 -9.47 12.67 -7.57
CA LEU A 158 -8.34 12.46 -8.50
C LEU A 158 -7.11 11.80 -7.87
N ASN A 159 -6.96 11.82 -6.54
CA ASN A 159 -5.79 11.30 -5.83
C ASN A 159 -6.22 10.32 -4.73
N ILE A 160 -6.31 9.04 -5.07
CA ILE A 160 -6.57 7.97 -4.11
C ILE A 160 -5.28 7.16 -3.91
N GLU A 161 -4.77 7.16 -2.68
CA GLU A 161 -3.72 6.24 -2.25
C GLU A 161 -4.37 4.98 -1.67
N ILE A 162 -4.04 3.81 -2.23
CA ILE A 162 -4.46 2.53 -1.67
C ILE A 162 -3.53 2.17 -0.51
N PRO A 163 -4.01 2.08 0.75
CA PRO A 163 -3.17 2.01 1.95
C PRO A 163 -2.62 0.59 2.23
N VAL A 164 -1.95 0.02 1.23
CA VAL A 164 -1.31 -1.29 1.26
C VAL A 164 0.16 -1.06 0.92
N TYR A 165 1.07 -1.39 1.83
CA TYR A 165 2.47 -0.97 1.76
C TYR A 165 3.41 -2.17 1.69
N LEU A 166 4.47 -2.04 0.90
CA LEU A 166 5.58 -2.99 0.87
C LEU A 166 6.49 -2.73 2.07
N GLY A 167 6.68 -3.72 2.93
CA GLY A 167 7.57 -3.57 4.07
C GLY A 167 7.62 -4.79 5.00
N ASP A 168 8.63 -4.80 5.86
CA ASP A 168 8.74 -5.75 6.96
C ASP A 168 7.99 -5.20 8.18
N SER A 169 6.85 -5.81 8.50
CA SER A 169 6.00 -5.40 9.63
C SER A 169 6.59 -5.76 11.00
N ALA A 170 7.56 -6.67 11.07
CA ALA A 170 8.29 -7.00 12.28
C ALA A 170 9.44 -6.03 12.56
N PHE A 171 9.88 -5.27 11.54
CA PHE A 171 10.94 -4.29 11.67
C PHE A 171 10.42 -2.96 12.26
N VAL A 172 10.10 -3.00 13.56
CA VAL A 172 9.56 -1.86 14.31
C VAL A 172 10.71 -0.94 14.78
N PRO A 173 10.61 0.40 14.57
CA PRO A 173 11.65 1.32 15.01
C PRO A 173 11.74 1.44 16.52
N THR A 174 12.91 1.83 17.00
CA THR A 174 13.08 2.32 18.37
C THR A 174 12.70 3.80 18.44
N VAL A 175 12.06 4.22 19.52
CA VAL A 175 11.71 5.62 19.76
C VAL A 175 12.63 6.21 20.82
N LEU A 176 13.27 7.33 20.49
CA LEU A 176 14.19 8.04 21.36
C LEU A 176 13.73 9.50 21.51
N ILE A 177 14.22 10.18 22.55
CA ILE A 177 14.02 11.61 22.72
C ILE A 177 15.41 12.26 22.75
N GLU A 178 15.68 13.15 21.80
CA GLU A 178 16.92 13.91 21.68
C GLU A 178 16.58 15.40 21.67
N ASP A 179 17.18 16.19 22.56
CA ASP A 179 16.92 17.63 22.70
C ASP A 179 15.42 18.02 22.79
N GLY A 180 14.60 17.12 23.35
CA GLY A 180 13.15 17.32 23.47
C GLY A 180 12.34 16.90 22.22
N VAL A 181 13.00 16.54 21.13
CA VAL A 181 12.40 16.03 19.89
C VAL A 181 12.26 14.51 19.95
N LYS A 182 11.08 13.99 19.60
CA LYS A 182 10.88 12.54 19.48
C LYS A 182 11.42 12.04 18.14
N MET A 183 12.36 11.11 18.21
CA MET A 183 13.05 10.52 17.07
C MET A 183 12.63 9.06 16.88
N ILE A 184 12.53 8.61 15.63
CA ILE A 184 12.53 7.21 15.25
C ILE A 184 13.93 6.82 14.81
N ASN A 185 14.44 5.73 15.37
CA ASN A 185 15.76 5.20 15.06
C ASN A 185 15.64 3.80 14.45
N TYR A 186 16.31 3.63 13.31
CA TYR A 186 16.39 2.40 12.55
C TYR A 186 17.85 1.99 12.35
N SER A 187 18.09 0.68 12.40
CA SER A 187 19.38 0.06 12.10
C SER A 187 19.19 -0.96 10.99
N ILE A 188 19.71 -0.65 9.79
CA ILE A 188 19.61 -1.54 8.63
C ILE A 188 20.94 -2.26 8.46
N SER A 189 20.94 -3.59 8.67
CA SER A 189 22.10 -4.41 8.38
C SER A 189 22.26 -4.64 6.89
N THR A 190 23.38 -4.20 6.32
CA THR A 190 23.73 -4.40 4.90
C THR A 190 24.99 -5.26 4.77
N LYS A 191 25.25 -5.77 3.56
CA LYS A 191 26.51 -6.47 3.24
C LYS A 191 27.77 -5.62 3.48
N LYS A 192 27.63 -4.28 3.56
CA LYS A 192 28.73 -3.33 3.76
C LYS A 192 28.83 -2.81 5.20
N GLY A 193 28.02 -3.35 6.11
CA GLY A 193 27.90 -2.89 7.49
C GLY A 193 26.50 -2.39 7.84
N ASN A 194 26.31 -1.95 9.07
CA ASN A 194 25.05 -1.38 9.52
C ASN A 194 24.93 0.08 9.06
N ILE A 195 23.73 0.45 8.64
CA ILE A 195 23.32 1.83 8.40
C ILE A 195 22.35 2.20 9.51
N ASP A 196 22.84 2.99 10.45
CA ASP A 196 22.03 3.54 11.55
C ASP A 196 21.59 4.95 11.17
N PHE A 197 20.29 5.23 11.32
CA PHE A 197 19.76 6.57 11.08
C PHE A 197 18.60 6.89 12.03
N SER A 198 18.53 8.17 12.39
CA SER A 198 17.48 8.73 13.23
C SER A 198 16.77 9.86 12.50
N LEU A 199 15.44 9.89 12.59
CA LEU A 199 14.60 10.92 11.98
C LEU A 199 13.56 11.43 12.99
N PRO A 200 13.25 12.73 13.01
CA PRO A 200 12.15 13.24 13.81
C PRO A 200 10.81 12.60 13.40
N ILE A 201 9.99 12.21 14.38
CA ILE A 201 8.64 11.67 14.12
C ILE A 201 7.78 12.68 13.35
N SER A 202 8.08 13.97 13.44
CA SER A 202 7.39 15.00 12.67
C SER A 202 7.47 14.80 11.15
N ILE A 203 8.46 14.06 10.64
CA ILE A 203 8.58 13.79 9.20
C ILE A 203 7.36 13.07 8.63
N ILE A 204 6.65 12.27 9.45
CA ILE A 204 5.43 11.55 9.07
C ILE A 204 4.14 12.31 9.43
N SER A 205 4.26 13.55 9.90
CA SER A 205 3.10 14.35 10.31
C SER A 205 2.20 14.73 9.13
N ASN A 206 2.79 14.97 7.96
CA ASN A 206 2.09 15.17 6.69
C ASN A 206 2.43 14.04 5.71
N LYS A 207 1.62 12.99 5.74
CA LYS A 207 1.81 11.80 4.91
C LYS A 207 1.70 12.08 3.42
N GLU A 208 0.77 12.95 3.02
CA GLU A 208 0.57 13.27 1.61
C GLU A 208 1.79 13.99 1.03
N GLU A 209 2.34 14.93 1.78
CA GLU A 209 3.57 15.64 1.39
C GLU A 209 4.78 14.70 1.38
N LEU A 210 4.88 13.81 2.37
CA LEU A 210 5.92 12.78 2.40
C LEU A 210 5.83 11.90 1.14
N SER A 211 4.66 11.33 0.84
CA SER A 211 4.44 10.47 -0.34
C SER A 211 4.83 11.18 -1.65
N LYS A 212 4.55 12.49 -1.78
CA LYS A 212 4.93 13.29 -2.95
C LYS A 212 6.44 13.53 -3.04
N ARG A 213 7.13 13.71 -1.91
CA ARG A 213 8.55 14.06 -1.87
C ARG A 213 9.50 12.87 -1.86
N VAL A 214 9.03 11.67 -1.49
CA VAL A 214 9.88 10.46 -1.44
C VAL A 214 10.52 10.17 -2.80
N THR A 215 9.80 10.29 -3.91
CA THR A 215 10.38 10.09 -5.25
C THR A 215 11.47 11.11 -5.56
N SER A 216 11.27 12.38 -5.22
CA SER A 216 12.29 13.43 -5.40
C SER A 216 13.51 13.20 -4.50
N LEU A 217 13.30 12.69 -3.28
CA LEU A 217 14.36 12.32 -2.36
C LEU A 217 15.18 11.15 -2.92
N GLU A 218 14.53 10.13 -3.47
CA GLU A 218 15.18 8.99 -4.11
C GLU A 218 16.05 9.45 -5.28
N ASN A 219 15.53 10.29 -6.18
CA ASN A 219 16.30 10.85 -7.29
C ASN A 219 17.53 11.64 -6.78
N ALA A 220 17.37 12.48 -5.75
CA ALA A 220 18.48 13.22 -5.17
C ALA A 220 19.55 12.29 -4.57
N ILE A 221 19.16 11.15 -3.98
CA ILE A 221 20.08 10.13 -3.46
C ILE A 221 20.82 9.43 -4.61
N ILE A 222 20.12 9.04 -5.68
CA ILE A 222 20.70 8.40 -6.88
C ILE A 222 21.74 9.33 -7.53
N GLU A 223 21.40 10.61 -7.66
CA GLU A 223 22.30 11.66 -8.18
C GLU A 223 23.40 12.07 -7.20
N LYS A 224 23.39 11.54 -5.97
CA LYS A 224 24.30 11.89 -4.87
C LYS A 224 24.28 13.39 -4.52
N ASN A 225 23.15 14.06 -4.73
CA ASN A 225 22.97 15.47 -4.44
C ASN A 225 22.55 15.69 -2.98
N LYS A 226 23.54 15.77 -2.09
CA LYS A 226 23.33 15.95 -0.64
C LYS A 226 22.53 17.22 -0.31
N SER A 227 22.76 18.31 -1.04
CA SER A 227 22.10 19.60 -0.77
C SER A 227 20.59 19.49 -0.98
N ILE A 228 20.17 18.93 -2.11
CA ILE A 228 18.74 18.73 -2.42
C ILE A 228 18.11 17.73 -1.45
N ALA A 229 18.77 16.61 -1.15
CA ALA A 229 18.25 15.63 -0.20
C ALA A 229 18.01 16.24 1.19
N ASN A 230 18.96 17.04 1.69
CA ASN A 230 18.81 17.77 2.96
C ASN A 230 17.64 18.76 2.91
N GLN A 231 17.54 19.57 1.86
CA GLN A 231 16.44 20.53 1.71
C GLN A 231 15.07 19.84 1.72
N ILE A 232 14.95 18.68 1.04
CA ILE A 232 13.72 17.89 1.03
C ILE A 232 13.40 17.37 2.43
N LEU A 233 14.36 16.75 3.13
CA LEU A 233 14.14 16.22 4.48
C LEU A 233 13.76 17.32 5.47
N ILE A 234 14.45 18.46 5.45
CA ILE A 234 14.14 19.62 6.32
C ILE A 234 12.72 20.14 6.02
N SER A 235 12.31 20.19 4.74
CA SER A 235 10.97 20.65 4.36
C SER A 235 9.84 19.78 4.89
N LEU A 236 10.12 18.52 5.22
CA LEU A 236 9.17 17.55 5.77
C LEU A 236 9.10 17.57 7.31
N ILE A 237 10.11 18.15 7.97
CA ILE A 237 10.20 18.23 9.43
C ILE A 237 9.49 19.51 9.89
N LYS A 238 8.82 19.45 11.04
CA LYS A 238 8.22 20.65 11.61
C LYS A 238 9.32 21.61 12.07
N LYS A 239 9.09 22.91 11.90
CA LYS A 239 10.06 23.96 12.29
C LYS A 239 10.52 23.87 13.74
N GLU A 240 9.66 23.42 14.65
CA GLU A 240 9.96 23.25 16.08
C GLU A 240 10.95 22.10 16.37
N ASP A 241 11.07 21.15 15.44
CA ASP A 241 11.91 19.96 15.56
C ASP A 241 13.23 20.09 14.76
N ILE A 242 13.51 21.27 14.19
CA ILE A 242 14.74 21.56 13.44
C ILE A 242 15.69 22.33 14.36
N ASN A 243 16.87 21.74 14.63
CA ASN A 243 17.95 22.44 15.33
C ASN A 243 18.66 23.41 14.37
N ASP A 244 19.15 24.54 14.88
CA ASP A 244 19.87 25.58 14.11
C ASP A 244 21.24 25.12 13.55
N VAL A 245 21.60 23.84 13.72
CA VAL A 245 22.87 23.23 13.31
C VAL A 245 22.62 22.35 12.07
N VAL A 246 22.40 22.96 10.91
CA VAL A 246 22.31 22.24 9.62
C VAL A 246 23.20 22.86 8.55
#